data_AF-A0A7C4MRM0-F1
#
_entry.id   AF-A0A7C4MRM0-F1
#
_cell.length_a   1.000
_cell.length_b   1.000
_cell.length_c   1.000
_cell.angle_alpha   90.00
_cell.angle_beta   90.00
_cell.angle_gamma   90.00
#
_symmetry.space_group_name_H-M   'P 1'
#
loop_
_entity.id
_entity.type
_entity.pdbx_description
1 polymer ?
#
loop_
_entity_poly.entity_id
_entity_poly.type
_entity_poly.pdbx_seq_one_letter_code
_entity_poly.pdbx_strand_id
1 'polypeptide(L)'
;MAREVYRKIIALVLKAAELARSLGISNLLQPGLVKEMIIADILGHELIHFKRDADAHAAGNPNEKYEYLTCKEGGTGQLDRMFKEPADKRSESLARITRNAKVYFAVFYEDNQTKCKVIYELAPEVVLEETERQLDRSRNKISHVGFSENWAREHGRVVYQDET
;
A
#
# COMPACT_ATOMS: atom_id res chain seq x y z
N MET A 1 -35.62 -6.98 0.84
CA MET A 1 -34.44 -7.11 -0.04
C MET A 1 -33.22 -6.32 0.45
N ALA A 2 -33.11 -4.99 0.30
CA ALA A 2 -31.89 -4.25 0.70
C ALA A 2 -31.50 -4.45 2.18
N ARG A 3 -32.48 -4.40 3.10
CA ARG A 3 -32.27 -4.64 4.54
C ARG A 3 -31.71 -6.04 4.84
N GLU A 4 -32.14 -7.05 4.09
CA GLU A 4 -31.66 -8.43 4.26
C GLU A 4 -30.24 -8.57 3.73
N VAL A 5 -29.93 -7.92 2.60
CA VAL A 5 -28.57 -7.84 2.04
C VAL A 5 -27.63 -7.15 3.05
N TYR A 6 -28.04 -6.01 3.63
CA TYR A 6 -27.23 -5.33 4.65
C TYR A 6 -26.96 -6.21 5.86
N ARG A 7 -27.96 -6.96 6.34
CA ARG A 7 -27.76 -7.91 7.45
C ARG A 7 -26.74 -8.99 7.10
N LYS A 8 -26.76 -9.52 5.87
CA LYS A 8 -25.77 -10.50 5.39
C LYS A 8 -24.37 -9.89 5.34
N ILE A 9 -24.23 -8.67 4.79
CA ILE A 9 -22.94 -7.95 4.75
C ILE A 9 -22.39 -7.76 6.17
N ILE A 10 -23.21 -7.25 7.09
CA ILE A 10 -22.81 -7.03 8.48
C ILE A 10 -22.35 -8.35 9.13
N ALA A 11 -23.09 -9.44 8.93
CA ALA A 11 -22.72 -10.74 9.48
C ALA A 11 -21.36 -11.23 8.95
N LEU A 12 -21.08 -11.03 7.66
CA LEU A 12 -19.79 -11.40 7.05
C LEU A 12 -18.65 -10.52 7.58
N VAL A 13 -18.84 -9.20 7.66
CA VAL A 13 -17.85 -8.27 8.19
C VAL A 13 -17.52 -8.58 9.65
N LEU A 14 -18.52 -8.90 10.48
CA LEU A 14 -18.29 -9.27 11.88
C LEU A 14 -17.50 -10.56 12.03
N LYS A 15 -17.79 -11.58 11.20
CA LYS A 15 -17.00 -12.83 11.16
C LYS A 15 -15.57 -12.57 10.71
N ALA A 16 -15.39 -11.79 9.65
CA ALA A 16 -14.05 -11.41 9.17
C ALA A 16 -13.27 -10.64 10.25
N ALA A 17 -13.93 -9.74 10.98
CA ALA A 17 -13.30 -9.00 12.07
C ALA A 17 -12.89 -9.90 13.25
N GLU A 18 -13.63 -10.97 13.52
CA GLU A 18 -13.27 -11.98 14.52
C GLU A 18 -12.02 -12.77 14.11
N LEU A 19 -11.97 -13.20 12.85
CA LEU A 19 -10.78 -13.83 12.28
C LEU A 19 -9.57 -12.89 12.33
N ALA A 20 -9.72 -11.63 11.91
CA ALA A 20 -8.66 -10.63 11.97
C ALA A 20 -8.09 -10.46 13.40
N ARG A 21 -8.97 -10.42 14.42
CA ARG A 21 -8.53 -10.34 15.82
C ARG A 21 -7.72 -11.55 16.29
N SER A 22 -8.02 -12.75 15.76
CA SER A 22 -7.22 -13.95 16.05
C SER A 22 -5.78 -13.86 15.52
N LEU A 23 -5.52 -12.96 14.57
CA LEU A 23 -4.21 -12.66 14.01
C LEU A 23 -3.58 -11.37 14.59
N GLY A 24 -4.14 -10.80 15.66
CA GLY A 24 -3.65 -9.56 16.26
C GLY A 24 -4.09 -8.27 15.55
N ILE A 25 -4.94 -8.35 14.52
CA ILE A 25 -5.48 -7.19 13.80
C ILE A 25 -6.73 -6.69 14.53
N SER A 26 -6.59 -5.61 15.29
CA SER A 26 -7.69 -5.06 16.09
C SER A 26 -8.75 -4.30 15.28
N ASN A 27 -8.37 -3.70 14.14
CA ASN A 27 -9.26 -2.90 13.30
C ASN A 27 -9.19 -3.34 11.83
N LEU A 28 -10.05 -4.28 11.45
CA LEU A 28 -10.20 -4.73 10.06
C LEU A 28 -10.62 -3.59 9.09
N LEU A 29 -11.34 -2.60 9.61
CA LEU A 29 -11.89 -1.50 8.80
C LEU A 29 -10.96 -0.30 8.72
N GLN A 30 -9.68 -0.45 9.13
CA GLN A 30 -8.71 0.60 8.89
C GLN A 30 -8.54 0.81 7.37
N PRO A 31 -8.42 2.06 6.90
CA PRO A 31 -8.24 2.33 5.48
C PRO A 31 -7.04 1.56 4.93
N GLY A 32 -7.19 0.98 3.72
CA GLY A 32 -6.10 0.27 3.03
C GLY A 32 -5.98 -1.22 3.36
N LEU A 33 -6.25 -1.63 4.61
CA LEU A 33 -5.90 -2.97 5.09
C LEU A 33 -6.43 -4.13 4.24
N VAL A 34 -7.69 -4.11 3.81
CA VAL A 34 -8.22 -5.22 2.99
C VAL A 34 -7.47 -5.32 1.66
N LYS A 35 -7.04 -4.20 1.07
CA LYS A 35 -6.22 -4.19 -0.15
C LYS A 35 -4.80 -4.69 0.15
N GLU A 36 -4.21 -4.28 1.27
CA GLU A 36 -2.91 -4.80 1.73
C GLU A 36 -2.96 -6.32 1.93
N MET A 37 -4.04 -6.86 2.53
CA MET A 37 -4.27 -8.30 2.66
C MET A 37 -4.33 -9.01 1.31
N ILE A 38 -5.03 -8.43 0.33
CA ILE A 38 -5.10 -9.00 -1.03
C ILE A 38 -3.71 -9.02 -1.67
N ILE A 39 -2.94 -7.95 -1.55
CA ILE A 39 -1.58 -7.87 -2.13
C ILE A 39 -0.66 -8.89 -1.45
N ALA A 40 -0.69 -8.97 -0.13
CA ALA A 40 0.12 -9.92 0.63
C ALA A 40 -0.22 -11.37 0.28
N ASP A 41 -1.50 -11.70 0.12
CA ASP A 41 -1.96 -13.02 -0.32
C ASP A 41 -1.46 -13.36 -1.74
N ILE A 42 -1.61 -12.42 -2.69
CA ILE A 42 -1.14 -12.61 -4.07
C ILE A 42 0.38 -12.83 -4.16
N LEU A 43 1.16 -12.06 -3.39
CA LEU A 43 2.62 -12.08 -3.44
C LEU A 43 3.25 -13.10 -2.47
N GLY A 44 2.45 -13.73 -1.59
CA GLY A 44 2.96 -14.63 -0.56
C GLY A 44 3.75 -13.91 0.54
N HIS A 45 3.38 -12.67 0.88
CA HIS A 45 3.98 -11.88 1.95
C HIS A 45 3.23 -12.04 3.27
N GLU A 46 3.90 -11.72 4.38
CA GLU A 46 3.30 -11.65 5.71
C GLU A 46 3.05 -10.18 6.08
N LEU A 47 1.83 -9.86 6.53
CA LEU A 47 1.45 -8.49 6.87
C LEU A 47 2.08 -8.01 8.18
N ILE A 48 2.49 -6.76 8.20
CA ILE A 48 2.87 -6.06 9.42
C ILE A 48 1.69 -5.20 9.87
N HIS A 49 1.01 -5.64 10.93
CA HIS A 49 -0.18 -4.96 11.45
C HIS A 49 0.13 -3.96 12.59
N PHE A 50 1.40 -3.56 12.75
CA PHE A 50 1.83 -2.57 13.76
C PHE A 50 1.89 -1.16 13.17
N LYS A 51 1.50 -0.16 13.96
CA LYS A 51 1.49 1.24 13.51
C LYS A 51 2.90 1.74 13.18
N ARG A 52 3.00 2.51 12.09
CA ARG A 52 4.21 3.23 11.61
C ARG A 52 5.36 2.33 11.13
N ASP A 53 5.13 1.04 10.96
CA ASP A 53 6.09 0.16 10.28
C ASP A 53 5.77 0.08 8.77
N ALA A 54 6.50 -0.76 8.04
CA ALA A 54 6.20 -1.14 6.65
C ALA A 54 4.86 -1.92 6.59
N ASP A 55 4.35 -2.18 5.39
CA ASP A 55 3.05 -2.84 5.22
C ASP A 55 3.16 -4.37 5.32
N ALA A 56 4.28 -4.93 4.86
CA ALA A 56 4.52 -6.37 4.86
C ALA A 56 6.00 -6.74 4.96
N HIS A 57 6.28 -8.04 5.10
CA HIS A 57 7.61 -8.62 4.96
C HIS A 57 7.58 -9.95 4.20
N ALA A 58 8.75 -10.41 3.77
CA ALA A 58 8.91 -11.73 3.17
C ALA A 58 8.47 -12.84 4.12
N ALA A 59 7.79 -13.87 3.60
CA ALA A 59 7.39 -15.02 4.39
C ALA A 59 8.59 -15.68 5.09
N GLY A 60 8.54 -15.79 6.42
CA GLY A 60 9.60 -16.37 7.22
C GLY A 60 10.87 -15.50 7.37
N ASN A 61 10.89 -14.28 6.83
CA ASN A 61 11.98 -13.32 7.00
C ASN A 61 11.48 -11.91 7.33
N PRO A 62 11.28 -11.58 8.63
CA PRO A 62 10.73 -10.29 9.06
C PRO A 62 11.64 -9.07 8.84
N ASN A 63 12.90 -9.28 8.46
CA ASN A 63 13.84 -8.20 8.17
C ASN A 63 13.74 -7.70 6.73
N GLU A 64 13.17 -8.49 5.83
CA GLU A 64 12.95 -8.10 4.44
C GLU A 64 11.57 -7.48 4.29
N LYS A 65 11.52 -6.15 4.45
CA LYS A 65 10.27 -5.37 4.53
C LYS A 65 9.83 -4.82 3.18
N TYR A 66 8.53 -4.61 3.03
CA TYR A 66 7.88 -4.11 1.82
C TYR A 66 6.85 -3.03 2.13
N GLU A 67 6.80 -1.99 1.29
CA GLU A 67 5.76 -0.96 1.32
C GLU A 67 4.81 -1.14 0.13
N TYR A 68 3.52 -0.93 0.35
CA TYR A 68 2.46 -1.01 -0.64
C TYR A 68 1.90 0.36 -0.96
N LEU A 69 1.93 0.71 -2.24
CA LEU A 69 1.18 1.81 -2.81
C LEU A 69 -0.02 1.22 -3.54
N THR A 70 -1.22 1.76 -3.30
CA THR A 70 -2.42 1.24 -3.95
C THR A 70 -3.24 2.36 -4.58
N CYS A 71 -3.85 2.06 -5.72
CA CYS A 71 -4.88 2.91 -6.31
C CYS A 71 -5.93 2.05 -7.03
N LYS A 72 -7.04 2.67 -7.42
CA LYS A 72 -7.89 2.11 -8.47
C LYS A 72 -7.36 2.53 -9.86
N GLU A 73 -7.84 1.91 -10.92
CA GLU A 73 -7.56 2.33 -12.30
C GLU A 73 -7.75 3.85 -12.49
N GLY A 74 -6.83 4.47 -13.21
CA GLY A 74 -6.80 5.93 -13.42
C GLY A 74 -6.45 6.75 -12.16
N GLY A 75 -6.20 6.09 -11.02
CA GLY A 75 -5.84 6.73 -9.76
C GLY A 75 -4.33 6.96 -9.58
N THR A 76 -3.96 7.28 -8.34
CA THR A 76 -2.56 7.55 -7.94
C THR A 76 -2.35 6.94 -6.56
N GLY A 77 -1.31 6.11 -6.40
CA GLY A 77 -0.86 5.64 -5.09
C GLY A 77 -0.01 6.73 -4.44
N GLN A 78 -0.07 6.86 -3.11
CA GLN A 78 0.51 8.02 -2.43
C GLN A 78 1.32 7.64 -1.20
N LEU A 79 2.44 8.35 -1.00
CA LEU A 79 3.14 8.43 0.27
C LEU A 79 2.67 9.69 1.01
N ASP A 80 2.00 9.48 2.13
CA ASP A 80 1.45 10.57 2.94
C ASP A 80 2.48 11.20 3.87
N ARG A 81 2.33 12.51 4.10
CA ARG A 81 3.11 13.27 5.08
C ARG A 81 4.63 13.15 4.85
N MET A 82 5.04 13.36 3.61
CA MET A 82 6.46 13.45 3.25
C MET A 82 6.95 14.86 3.51
N PHE A 83 8.02 14.99 4.29
CA PHE A 83 8.51 16.27 4.77
C PHE A 83 9.62 16.80 3.86
N LYS A 84 9.47 18.05 3.41
CA LYS A 84 10.55 18.82 2.79
C LYS A 84 11.46 19.42 3.86
N GLU A 85 10.87 19.89 4.95
CA GLU A 85 11.55 20.48 6.10
C GLU A 85 10.71 20.27 7.38
N PRO A 86 11.33 20.25 8.59
CA PRO A 86 12.77 20.35 8.86
C PRO A 86 13.55 19.09 8.45
N ALA A 87 14.89 19.18 8.43
CA ALA A 87 15.76 18.15 7.86
C ALA A 87 15.66 16.78 8.58
N ASP A 88 15.49 16.78 9.89
CA ASP A 88 15.24 15.58 10.70
C ASP A 88 13.94 14.88 10.25
N LYS A 89 12.86 15.65 10.07
CA LYS A 89 11.58 15.11 9.59
C LYS A 89 11.61 14.67 8.14
N ARG A 90 12.38 15.36 7.29
CA ARG A 90 12.65 14.88 5.92
C ARG A 90 13.29 13.51 5.97
N SER A 91 14.41 13.37 6.68
CA SER A 91 15.12 12.09 6.83
C SER A 91 14.23 10.98 7.40
N GLU A 92 13.47 11.25 8.47
CA GLU A 92 12.51 10.29 9.03
C GLU A 92 11.46 9.85 8.00
N SER A 93 10.91 10.78 7.21
CA SER A 93 9.89 10.45 6.22
C SER A 93 10.44 9.68 5.02
N LEU A 94 11.64 10.03 4.53
CA LEU A 94 12.32 9.32 3.43
C LEU A 94 12.80 7.93 3.86
N ALA A 95 13.18 7.76 5.12
CA ALA A 95 13.54 6.45 5.68
C ALA A 95 12.40 5.43 5.62
N ARG A 96 11.14 5.87 5.52
CA ARG A 96 9.99 4.99 5.29
C ARG A 96 10.03 4.30 3.94
N ILE A 97 10.74 4.85 2.95
CA ILE A 97 10.97 4.24 1.64
C ILE A 97 12.16 3.29 1.74
N THR A 98 13.30 3.80 2.20
CA THR A 98 14.59 3.09 2.16
C THR A 98 14.74 1.95 3.18
N ARG A 99 13.86 1.87 4.19
CA ARG A 99 13.79 0.71 5.09
C ARG A 99 13.30 -0.57 4.41
N ASN A 100 12.69 -0.46 3.23
CA ASN A 100 12.09 -1.59 2.51
C ASN A 100 13.06 -2.14 1.49
N ALA A 101 13.02 -3.46 1.27
CA ALA A 101 13.72 -4.10 0.18
C ALA A 101 13.06 -3.83 -1.17
N LYS A 102 11.73 -3.65 -1.18
CA LYS A 102 10.91 -3.36 -2.37
C LYS A 102 9.72 -2.47 -2.02
N VAL A 103 9.24 -1.74 -3.02
CA VAL A 103 7.94 -1.07 -2.98
C VAL A 103 7.05 -1.72 -4.03
N TYR A 104 5.81 -2.06 -3.69
CA TYR A 104 4.85 -2.63 -4.62
C TYR A 104 3.74 -1.63 -4.91
N PHE A 105 3.48 -1.36 -6.19
CA PHE A 105 2.38 -0.51 -6.63
C PHE A 105 1.27 -1.38 -7.21
N ALA A 106 0.15 -1.48 -6.50
CA ALA A 106 -1.00 -2.28 -6.89
C ALA A 106 -2.14 -1.43 -7.43
N VAL A 107 -2.62 -1.76 -8.64
CA VAL A 107 -3.80 -1.16 -9.25
C VAL A 107 -4.97 -2.12 -9.08
N PHE A 108 -6.09 -1.63 -8.56
CA PHE A 108 -7.35 -2.34 -8.46
C PHE A 108 -8.32 -1.86 -9.55
N TYR A 109 -9.22 -2.73 -10.00
CA TYR A 109 -10.25 -2.33 -10.97
C TYR A 109 -11.14 -1.21 -10.42
N GLU A 110 -11.56 -0.28 -11.28
CA GLU A 110 -12.42 0.83 -10.87
C GLU A 110 -13.82 0.34 -10.43
N ASP A 111 -14.39 -0.60 -11.18
CA ASP A 111 -15.72 -1.20 -10.95
C ASP A 111 -15.72 -2.27 -9.85
N ASN A 112 -14.56 -2.86 -9.55
CA ASN A 112 -14.36 -3.83 -8.48
C ASN A 112 -13.05 -3.58 -7.72
N GLN A 113 -13.11 -2.66 -6.75
CA GLN A 113 -11.93 -2.28 -5.95
C GLN A 113 -11.44 -3.35 -4.96
N THR A 114 -12.06 -4.52 -4.93
CA THR A 114 -11.56 -5.72 -4.22
C THR A 114 -10.87 -6.72 -5.15
N LYS A 115 -10.80 -6.46 -6.46
CA LYS A 115 -10.04 -7.25 -7.44
C LYS A 115 -8.79 -6.46 -7.84
N CYS A 116 -7.62 -7.03 -7.58
CA CYS A 116 -6.36 -6.47 -8.04
C CYS A 116 -6.20 -6.75 -9.54
N LYS A 117 -5.81 -5.73 -10.31
CA LYS A 117 -5.59 -5.82 -11.76
C LYS A 117 -4.13 -6.11 -12.09
N VAL A 118 -3.21 -5.36 -11.48
CA VAL A 118 -1.77 -5.45 -11.75
C VAL A 118 -0.98 -4.99 -10.54
N ILE A 119 0.16 -5.62 -10.31
CA ILE A 119 1.13 -5.19 -9.31
C ILE A 119 2.49 -4.99 -9.97
N TYR A 120 3.06 -3.81 -9.78
CA TYR A 120 4.42 -3.46 -10.17
C TYR A 120 5.35 -3.53 -8.97
N GLU A 121 6.47 -4.22 -9.11
CA GLU A 121 7.60 -4.16 -8.19
C GLU A 121 8.53 -3.02 -8.59
N LEU A 122 8.84 -2.16 -7.63
CA LEU A 122 9.69 -0.97 -7.77
C LEU A 122 10.91 -1.08 -6.85
N ALA A 123 12.04 -0.60 -7.34
CA ALA A 123 13.23 -0.42 -6.50
C ALA A 123 13.03 0.78 -5.55
N PRO A 124 13.33 0.65 -4.24
CA PRO A 124 13.19 1.74 -3.28
C PRO A 124 13.93 3.02 -3.69
N GLU A 125 15.08 2.90 -4.35
CA GLU A 125 15.90 4.03 -4.80
C GLU A 125 15.18 4.85 -5.88
N VAL A 126 14.45 4.19 -6.77
CA VAL A 126 13.68 4.86 -7.84
C VAL A 126 12.48 5.61 -7.27
N VAL A 127 11.80 5.01 -6.27
CA VAL A 127 10.71 5.67 -5.54
C VAL A 127 11.24 6.85 -4.73
N LEU A 128 12.42 6.71 -4.11
CA LEU A 128 13.09 7.76 -3.37
C LEU A 128 13.43 8.95 -4.27
N GLU A 129 14.08 8.72 -5.41
CA GLU A 129 14.47 9.78 -6.35
C GLU A 129 13.25 10.60 -6.81
N GLU A 130 12.17 9.93 -7.20
CA GLU A 130 10.94 10.61 -7.62
C GLU A 130 10.28 11.36 -6.45
N THR A 131 10.32 10.79 -5.24
CA THR A 131 9.82 11.45 -4.02
C THR A 131 10.58 12.76 -3.76
N GLU A 132 11.91 12.71 -3.77
CA GLU A 132 12.74 13.89 -3.55
C GLU A 132 12.51 14.94 -4.64
N ARG A 133 12.44 14.52 -5.91
CA ARG A 133 12.14 15.40 -7.05
C ARG A 133 10.80 16.13 -6.87
N GLN A 134 9.76 15.45 -6.39
CA GLN A 134 8.47 16.07 -6.13
C GLN A 134 8.51 17.01 -4.91
N LEU A 135 9.15 16.61 -3.82
CA LEU A 135 9.29 17.44 -2.61
C LEU A 135 10.08 18.73 -2.87
N ASP A 136 11.16 18.65 -3.62
CA ASP A 136 12.02 19.80 -3.90
C ASP A 136 11.31 20.84 -4.76
N ARG A 137 10.44 20.39 -5.68
CA ARG A 137 9.54 21.23 -6.47
C ARG A 137 8.33 21.74 -5.69
N SER A 138 7.95 21.06 -4.60
CA SER A 138 6.80 21.44 -3.79
C SER A 138 7.04 22.79 -3.08
N ARG A 139 5.99 23.62 -3.05
CA ARG A 139 5.98 24.84 -2.24
C ARG A 139 5.63 24.57 -0.77
N ASN A 140 5.12 23.37 -0.48
CA ASN A 140 4.69 22.99 0.85
C ASN A 140 5.84 22.37 1.64
N LYS A 141 5.87 22.62 2.95
CA LYS A 141 6.81 21.97 3.87
C LYS A 141 6.53 20.48 4.06
N ILE A 142 5.26 20.09 3.88
CA ILE A 142 4.78 18.71 3.95
C ILE A 142 3.91 18.47 2.72
N SER A 143 4.13 17.36 2.03
CA SER A 143 3.38 17.00 0.83
C SER A 143 2.88 15.56 0.89
N HIS A 144 1.82 15.29 0.13
CA HIS A 144 1.46 13.95 -0.30
C HIS A 144 2.13 13.73 -1.65
N VAL A 145 3.01 12.73 -1.74
CA VAL A 145 3.77 12.43 -2.96
C VAL A 145 3.04 11.32 -3.69
N GLY A 146 2.68 11.55 -4.95
CA GLY A 146 1.86 10.64 -5.74
C GLY A 146 2.62 9.94 -6.85
N PHE A 147 2.25 8.69 -7.11
CA PHE A 147 2.78 7.83 -8.16
C PHE A 147 1.61 7.33 -9.02
N SER A 148 1.67 7.57 -10.33
CA SER A 148 0.65 7.09 -11.26
C SER A 148 0.97 5.68 -11.75
N GLU A 149 -0.04 4.98 -12.27
CA GLU A 149 0.16 3.68 -12.92
C GLU A 149 1.17 3.78 -14.08
N ASN A 150 1.09 4.84 -14.90
CA ASN A 150 2.03 5.04 -16.01
C ASN A 150 3.47 5.15 -15.51
N TRP A 151 3.71 5.91 -14.44
CA TRP A 151 5.03 6.03 -13.85
C TRP A 151 5.52 4.67 -13.31
N ALA A 152 4.67 3.93 -12.59
CA ALA A 152 5.01 2.62 -12.06
C ALA A 152 5.30 1.60 -13.18
N ARG A 153 4.60 1.69 -14.31
CA ARG A 153 4.82 0.86 -15.49
C ARG A 153 6.15 1.14 -16.18
N GLU A 154 6.57 2.42 -16.25
CA GLU A 154 7.83 2.83 -16.85
C GLU A 154 9.05 2.46 -16.00
N HIS A 155 8.90 2.47 -14.67
CA HIS A 155 10.00 2.34 -13.72
C HIS A 155 10.04 1.01 -12.97
N GLY A 156 8.97 0.22 -13.05
CA GLY A 156 8.79 -1.03 -12.33
C GLY A 156 8.72 -2.24 -13.25
N ARG A 157 8.66 -3.41 -12.62
CA ARG A 157 8.44 -4.70 -13.28
C ARG A 157 7.09 -5.26 -12.86
N VAL A 158 6.29 -5.73 -13.81
CA VAL A 158 5.06 -6.46 -13.49
C VAL A 158 5.40 -7.77 -12.77
N VAL A 159 4.87 -7.97 -11.57
CA VAL A 159 5.02 -9.20 -10.77
C VAL A 159 3.70 -9.95 -10.62
N TYR A 160 2.59 -9.29 -10.90
CA TYR A 160 1.27 -9.90 -11.00
C TYR A 160 0.46 -9.13 -12.04
N GLN A 161 -0.28 -9.85 -12.86
CA GLN A 161 -1.25 -9.32 -13.81
C GLN A 161 -2.45 -10.26 -13.78
N ASP A 162 -3.64 -9.71 -13.56
CA ASP A 162 -4.87 -10.46 -13.70
C ASP A 162 -5.09 -10.80 -15.19
N GLU A 163 -5.28 -12.09 -15.48
CA GLU A 163 -5.50 -12.63 -16.83
C GLU A 163 -6.99 -12.86 -17.15
N THR A 164 -7.90 -12.52 -16.20
CA THR A 164 -9.34 -12.82 -16.28
C THR A 164 -10.23 -11.66 -16.65
#